data_AF-A0A9X3R945-F1
#
_entry.id   AF-A0A9X3R945-F1
#
_cell.length_a   1.000
_cell.length_b   1.000
_cell.length_c   1.000
_cell.angle_alpha   90.00
_cell.angle_beta   90.00
_cell.angle_gamma   90.00
#
_symmetry.space_group_name_H-M   'P 1'
#
loop_
_entity.id
_entity.type
_entity.pdbx_description
1 polymer ?
#
loop_
_entity_poly.entity_id
_entity_poly.type
_entity_poly.pdbx_seq_one_letter_code
_entity_poly.pdbx_strand_id
1 'polypeptide(L)' 'MVSARNPINTDDVRVRAAEKLSRFSARKKNRKANTITGDIVKPIYLSKSEPLVRRMTCFQKHNS' A
#
# COMPACT_ATOMS: atom_id res chain seq x y z
N MET A 1 6.70 -42.70 -9.63
CA MET A 1 7.46 -41.75 -10.47
C MET A 1 7.42 -40.39 -9.79
N VAL A 2 8.54 -39.92 -9.24
CA VAL A 2 8.65 -38.57 -8.66
C VAL A 2 8.61 -37.59 -9.84
N SER A 3 7.61 -36.72 -9.88
CA SER A 3 7.53 -35.65 -10.90
C SER A 3 8.71 -34.71 -10.68
N ALA A 4 9.75 -34.87 -11.51
CA ALA A 4 10.87 -33.95 -11.52
C ALA A 4 10.31 -32.57 -11.91
N ARG A 5 10.35 -31.62 -10.97
CA ARG A 5 9.88 -30.26 -11.20
C ARG A 5 10.79 -29.63 -12.24
N ASN A 6 10.29 -29.48 -13.46
CA ASN A 6 11.02 -28.80 -14.52
C ASN A 6 11.44 -27.41 -14.02
N PRO A 7 12.72 -27.02 -14.20
CA PRO A 7 13.19 -25.72 -13.78
C PRO A 7 12.39 -24.64 -14.53
N ILE A 8 11.99 -23.60 -13.80
CA ILE A 8 11.25 -22.49 -14.37
C ILE A 8 12.21 -21.72 -15.28
N ASN A 9 11.83 -21.53 -16.55
CA ASN A 9 12.59 -20.72 -17.49
C ASN A 9 12.62 -19.25 -17.01
N THR A 10 13.81 -18.70 -16.84
CA THR A 10 14.02 -17.34 -16.31
C THR A 10 13.57 -16.27 -17.29
N ASP A 11 13.62 -16.54 -18.59
CA ASP A 11 13.15 -15.59 -19.61
C ASP A 11 11.63 -15.43 -19.58
N ASP A 12 10.89 -16.53 -19.39
CA ASP A 12 9.42 -16.51 -19.24
C ASP A 12 8.98 -15.72 -18.00
N VAL A 13 9.76 -15.82 -16.91
CA VAL A 13 9.50 -15.06 -15.68
C VAL A 13 9.74 -13.56 -15.91
N ARG A 14 10.80 -13.21 -16.64
CA ARG A 14 11.14 -11.81 -16.97
C ARG A 14 10.05 -11.16 -17.82
N VAL A 15 9.60 -11.84 -18.88
CA VAL A 15 8.53 -11.36 -19.76
C VAL A 15 7.23 -11.17 -18.97
N ARG A 16 6.83 -12.17 -18.18
CA ARG A 16 5.62 -12.12 -17.35
C ARG A 16 5.66 -11.02 -16.29
N ALA A 17 6.82 -10.76 -15.70
CA ALA A 17 7.00 -9.68 -14.74
C ALA A 17 6.89 -8.31 -15.40
N ALA A 18 7.51 -8.13 -16.57
CA ALA A 18 7.45 -6.88 -17.34
C ALA A 18 6.01 -6.57 -17.79
N GLU A 19 5.26 -7.56 -18.27
CA GLU A 19 3.84 -7.41 -18.62
C GLU A 19 3.00 -6.99 -17.42
N LYS A 20 3.15 -7.67 -16.28
CA LYS A 20 2.42 -7.32 -15.05
C LYS A 20 2.74 -5.90 -14.59
N LEU A 21 4.01 -5.51 -14.56
CA LEU A 21 4.41 -4.14 -14.17
C LEU A 21 3.89 -3.08 -15.16
N SER A 22 3.91 -3.38 -16.46
CA SER A 22 3.36 -2.49 -17.50
C SER A 22 1.86 -2.25 -17.36
N ARG A 23 1.10 -3.27 -16.90
CA ARG A 23 -0.34 -3.11 -16.58
C ARG A 23 -0.60 -2.15 -15.43
N PHE A 24 0.34 -2.00 -14.49
CA PHE A 24 0.22 -1.08 -13.36
C PHE A 24 0.76 0.32 -13.64
N SER A 25 1.71 0.47 -14.57
CA SER A 25 2.28 1.78 -14.93
C SER A 25 1.38 2.61 -15.84
N ALA A 26 0.48 1.99 -16.62
CA ALA A 26 -0.38 2.68 -17.59
C ALA A 26 -1.60 3.43 -16.98
N ARG A 27 -1.81 3.41 -15.65
CA ARG A 27 -2.97 4.06 -15.00
C ARG A 27 -2.71 5.37 -14.26
N LYS A 28 -1.53 5.98 -14.43
CA LYS A 28 -1.31 7.37 -13.98
C LYS A 28 -1.53 8.37 -15.12
N LYS A 29 -2.72 8.38 -15.71
CA LYS A 29 -3.14 9.46 -16.62
C LYS A 29 -4.39 10.13 -16.06
N ASN A 30 -4.16 11.22 -15.33
CA ASN A 30 -4.92 12.47 -15.26
C ASN A 30 -4.69 13.14 -13.91
N ARG A 31 -3.59 13.90 -13.81
CA ARG A 31 -3.54 15.08 -12.95
C ARG A 31 -4.57 16.07 -13.50
N LYS A 32 -5.82 15.98 -13.05
CA LYS A 32 -6.71 17.14 -13.02
C LYS A 32 -6.74 17.63 -11.58
N ALA A 33 -6.39 18.90 -11.44
CA ALA A 33 -6.37 19.62 -10.18
C ALA A 33 -7.74 19.53 -9.50
N ASN A 34 -7.70 19.33 -8.18
CA ASN A 34 -8.68 19.76 -7.19
C ASN A 34 -10.14 19.80 -7.65
N THR A 35 -10.83 18.66 -7.54
CA THR A 35 -12.26 18.67 -7.24
C THR A 35 -12.47 17.67 -6.12
N ILE A 36 -12.23 18.13 -4.90
CA ILE A 36 -12.64 17.42 -3.69
C ILE A 36 -14.15 17.63 -3.60
N THR A 37 -14.92 16.78 -4.30
CA THR A 37 -16.36 16.60 -4.07
C THR A 37 -16.54 15.34 -3.25
N GLY A 38 -16.31 15.50 -1.96
CA GLY A 38 -16.56 14.55 -0.91
C GLY A 38 -16.54 15.36 0.36
N ASP A 39 -17.53 15.14 1.22
CA ASP A 39 -17.67 15.82 2.50
C ASP A 39 -16.27 15.92 3.15
N ILE A 40 -15.75 17.14 3.30
CA ILE A 40 -14.39 17.38 3.77
C ILE A 40 -14.32 16.75 5.15
N VAL A 41 -13.75 15.54 5.22
CA VAL A 41 -13.59 14.82 6.49
C VAL A 41 -12.72 15.72 7.34
N LYS A 42 -13.34 16.35 8.35
CA LYS A 42 -12.63 17.22 9.27
C LYS A 42 -11.50 16.40 9.89
N PRO A 43 -10.28 16.95 9.99
CA PRO A 43 -9.21 16.25 10.69
C PRO A 43 -9.69 15.94 12.10
N ILE A 44 -9.77 14.65 12.43
CA ILE A 44 -10.11 14.22 13.78
C ILE A 44 -8.85 14.39 14.61
N TYR A 45 -8.88 15.35 15.53
CA TYR A 45 -7.82 15.52 16.51
C TYR A 45 -7.96 14.42 17.56
N LEU A 46 -7.17 13.35 17.42
CA LEU A 46 -7.15 12.24 18.36
C LEU A 46 -6.21 12.56 19.53
N SER A 47 -6.63 12.20 20.74
CA SER A 47 -5.77 12.35 21.92
C SER A 47 -4.73 11.24 21.99
N LYS A 48 -3.54 11.55 22.50
CA LYS A 48 -2.51 10.54 22.83
C LYS A 48 -2.96 9.55 23.91
N SER A 49 -4.06 9.83 24.62
CA SER A 49 -4.66 8.91 25.58
C SER A 49 -5.53 7.83 24.93
N GLU A 50 -5.89 7.97 23.65
CA GLU A 50 -6.76 7.01 22.98
C GLU A 50 -6.10 5.64 22.81
N PRO A 51 -6.82 4.52 23.04
CA PRO A 51 -6.24 3.18 22.99
C PRO A 51 -5.60 2.84 21.65
N LEU A 52 -6.25 3.20 20.54
CA LEU A 52 -5.77 2.92 19.19
C LEU A 52 -4.50 3.73 18.89
N VAL A 53 -4.52 5.03 19.20
CA VAL A 53 -3.35 5.92 19.05
C VAL A 53 -2.18 5.36 19.84
N ARG A 54 -2.38 4.96 21.10
CA ARG A 54 -1.32 4.38 21.95
C ARG A 54 -0.73 3.10 21.37
N ARG A 55 -1.55 2.21 20.80
CA ARG A 55 -1.08 0.98 20.14
C ARG A 55 -0.26 1.28 18.89
N MET A 56 -0.69 2.26 18.09
CA MET A 56 0.00 2.62 16.85
C MET A 56 1.29 3.39 17.09
N THR A 57 1.31 4.31 18.06
CA THR A 57 2.45 5.19 18.31
C THR A 57 3.34 4.73 19.46
N CYS A 58 3.03 3.60 20.09
CA CYS A 58 3.70 3.09 21.29
C CYS A 58 3.86 4.14 22.40
N PHE A 59 2.88 5.05 22.54
CA PHE A 59 2.99 6.18 23.44
C PHE A 59 2.89 5.74 24.90
N GLN A 60 4.01 5.84 25.62
CA GLN A 60 4.09 5.64 27.05
C GLN A 60 3.95 7.01 27.75
N LYS A 61 2.91 7.14 28.58
CA LYS A 61 2.73 8.34 29.39
C LYS A 61 3.74 8.26 30.54
N HIS A 62 4.74 9.14 30.55
CA HIS A 62 5.54 9.36 31.75
C HIS A 62 4.66 10.10 32.77
N ASN A 63 4.42 9.48 33.92
CA ASN A 63 3.86 10.18 35.07
C ASN A 63 5.07 10.79 35.81
N SER A 64 5.16 12.11 35.77
CA SER A 64 6.01 12.91 36.66
C SER A 64 5.26 13.19 37.95
#